data_AF-A0A6V7P1A6-F1
#
_entry.id   AF-A0A6V7P1A6-F1
#
_cell.length_a   1.000
_cell.length_b   1.000
_cell.length_c   1.000
_cell.angle_alpha   90.00
_cell.angle_beta   90.00
_cell.angle_gamma   90.00
#
_symmetry.space_group_name_H-M   'P 1'
#
loop_
_entity.id
_entity.type
_entity.pdbx_description
1 polymer ?
#
loop_
_entity_poly.entity_id
_entity_poly.type
_entity_poly.pdbx_seq_one_letter_code
_entity_poly.pdbx_strand_id
1 'polypeptide(L)'
;MDGCGRRWGCMASPEEHLIYIADDAASRSGSGESVGTRSDEEEDGSSLPSKPRGDEEWIREVENKMCRALLDSMLWPFQSPDERETTICKFTLGKEISRPRFATIGEFSQPRVVTIGPFHRQESTSISDDQKWVIVCFMNLLCGLDLARCLVKMKEEVKKARNSYSDLDISQSSGPKDYTSFTEMLLLDSYFILFILTVKIRKRPADEIALDLLILDNQIPFFVIEELFKELKLDKPLLEYALEFFETIHPRSTRHGIDQHSPPKFLHLLDLFHWSRVPENKYIEPIISSSSKQLDSIYWAPYTPNAMELRESATMFEKKTSSSSSLDITFRRRWLKRIIGVLDIPELHIRDYSSFIFHNLIAFEMQSSSRGRCTVAFSALMRNFLQREEDVKLLRQRGILVSSSMTDRQLIDLFARLSRLTENHQMPSDLFNICHQVLSHHNHPVNQFCGSVIIRYFPSPLVTLSVSAAAVLFVLSLLQTIYAMISYHHLG
;
A
#
# COMPACT_ATOMS: atom_id res chain seq x y z
N MET A 1 23.99 47.96 -13.49
CA MET A 1 23.66 48.26 -12.08
C MET A 1 22.16 48.09 -11.94
N ASP A 2 21.54 47.09 -11.34
CA ASP A 2 21.85 45.78 -10.75
C ASP A 2 20.48 45.04 -10.82
N GLY A 3 20.33 43.76 -11.16
CA GLY A 3 21.06 42.61 -10.66
C GLY A 3 20.35 41.98 -9.45
N CYS A 4 19.06 41.63 -9.54
CA CYS A 4 18.37 40.87 -8.48
C CYS A 4 17.95 39.47 -8.99
N GLY A 5 18.93 38.57 -9.03
CA GLY A 5 18.72 37.15 -9.23
C GLY A 5 18.14 36.51 -7.97
N ARG A 6 16.90 36.02 -8.06
CA ARG A 6 16.33 35.13 -7.04
C ARG A 6 16.91 33.74 -7.21
N ARG A 7 17.83 33.41 -6.32
CA ARG A 7 18.44 32.08 -6.15
C ARG A 7 17.37 31.15 -5.57
N TRP A 8 16.84 30.26 -6.41
CA TRP A 8 16.01 29.14 -5.97
C TRP A 8 16.94 28.18 -5.23
N GLY A 9 16.72 28.04 -3.92
CA GLY A 9 17.42 27.05 -3.11
C GLY A 9 16.98 25.66 -3.55
N CYS A 10 17.95 24.86 -4.01
CA CYS A 10 17.79 23.43 -4.17
C CYS A 10 17.32 22.84 -2.84
N MET A 11 16.10 22.29 -2.82
CA MET A 11 15.61 21.53 -1.68
C MET A 11 16.41 20.23 -1.63
N ALA A 12 17.11 20.03 -0.53
CA ALA A 12 17.79 18.80 -0.20
C ALA A 12 16.78 17.65 -0.21
N SER A 13 17.17 16.53 -0.83
CA SER A 13 16.52 15.23 -0.66
C SER A 13 16.42 14.92 0.84
N PRO A 14 15.29 14.40 1.34
CA PRO A 14 15.30 13.71 2.62
C PRO A 14 16.33 12.57 2.52
N GLU A 15 17.19 12.45 3.53
CA GLU A 15 18.03 11.25 3.70
C GLU A 15 17.06 10.08 3.94
N GLU A 16 16.87 9.24 2.93
CA GLU A 16 15.96 8.09 3.00
C GLU A 16 16.64 6.97 3.80
N HIS A 17 15.97 6.49 4.84
CA HIS A 17 16.42 5.39 5.69
C HIS A 17 15.92 4.06 5.12
N LEU A 18 16.79 3.28 4.50
CA LEU A 18 16.36 2.24 3.56
C LEU A 18 16.47 0.81 4.08
N ILE A 19 15.48 -0.02 3.69
CA ILE A 19 15.49 -1.48 3.78
C ILE A 19 15.65 -2.08 2.38
N TYR A 20 16.74 -2.79 2.09
CA TYR A 20 16.99 -3.48 0.83
C TYR A 20 17.21 -4.98 1.07
N ILE A 21 16.39 -5.85 0.48
CA ILE A 21 16.70 -7.29 0.40
C ILE A 21 17.19 -7.58 -1.02
N ALA A 22 18.42 -8.06 -1.14
CA ALA A 22 18.96 -8.50 -2.42
C ALA A 22 18.11 -9.64 -3.02
N ASP A 23 17.71 -9.50 -4.28
CA ASP A 23 17.08 -10.57 -5.05
C ASP A 23 18.12 -11.69 -5.31
N ASP A 24 18.00 -12.80 -4.58
CA ASP A 24 18.71 -14.04 -4.87
C ASP A 24 18.13 -14.70 -6.13
N ALA A 25 18.34 -14.09 -7.30
CA ALA A 25 17.96 -14.63 -8.60
C ALA A 25 19.15 -15.18 -9.42
N ALA A 26 20.37 -15.20 -8.86
CA ALA A 26 21.57 -15.61 -9.59
C ALA A 26 22.34 -16.76 -8.89
N SER A 27 21.72 -17.93 -8.75
CA SER A 27 22.48 -19.15 -8.42
C SER A 27 21.79 -20.45 -8.82
N ARG A 28 21.41 -20.62 -10.09
CA ARG A 28 21.16 -21.96 -10.67
C ARG A 28 21.55 -22.04 -12.15
N SER A 29 22.78 -22.47 -12.41
CA SER A 29 23.08 -23.39 -13.51
C SER A 29 24.42 -24.08 -13.22
N GLY A 30 24.37 -25.35 -12.82
CA GLY A 30 25.54 -26.22 -12.78
C GLY A 30 25.53 -27.18 -13.97
N SER A 31 26.71 -27.46 -14.52
CA SER A 31 27.14 -28.81 -14.94
C SER A 31 28.58 -28.76 -15.42
N GLY A 32 29.45 -29.60 -14.85
CA GLY A 32 30.82 -29.80 -15.30
C GLY A 32 31.62 -30.62 -14.29
N GLU A 33 31.58 -31.93 -14.45
CA GLU A 33 32.27 -32.96 -13.67
C GLU A 33 33.78 -32.75 -13.56
N SER A 34 34.38 -33.19 -12.45
CA SER A 34 35.52 -34.12 -12.50
C SER A 34 35.80 -34.78 -11.15
N VAL A 35 36.21 -36.03 -11.27
CA VAL A 35 36.47 -37.06 -10.27
C VAL A 35 37.77 -36.80 -9.51
N GLY A 36 37.78 -37.14 -8.21
CA GLY A 36 38.98 -37.21 -7.38
C GLY A 36 38.74 -37.94 -6.06
N THR A 37 38.97 -39.25 -6.06
CA THR A 37 39.01 -40.16 -4.90
C THR A 37 40.13 -39.83 -3.91
N ARG A 38 39.86 -39.84 -2.59
CA ARG A 38 40.60 -40.67 -1.60
C ARG A 38 40.08 -40.62 -0.14
N SER A 39 39.81 -41.82 0.38
CA SER A 39 40.09 -42.38 1.73
C SER A 39 39.53 -41.72 3.00
N ASP A 40 38.53 -42.41 3.56
CA ASP A 40 38.38 -42.94 4.93
C ASP A 40 39.24 -42.36 6.07
N GLU A 41 38.56 -41.94 7.14
CA GLU A 41 38.86 -42.35 8.52
C GLU A 41 37.61 -42.11 9.40
N GLU A 42 37.04 -43.20 9.93
CA GLU A 42 36.07 -43.21 11.03
C GLU A 42 36.82 -43.00 12.36
N GLU A 43 36.38 -42.02 13.16
CA GLU A 43 36.55 -42.09 14.62
C GLU A 43 35.24 -41.69 15.31
N ASP A 44 34.71 -42.66 16.04
CA ASP A 44 33.59 -42.59 16.97
C ASP A 44 34.02 -41.82 18.23
N GLY A 45 33.16 -40.95 18.74
CA GLY A 45 33.53 -40.00 19.80
C GLY A 45 32.35 -39.21 20.34
N SER A 46 31.46 -39.90 21.05
CA SER A 46 30.38 -39.33 21.86
C SER A 46 30.79 -38.07 22.63
N SER A 47 30.24 -36.92 22.26
CA SER A 47 30.10 -35.78 23.16
C SER A 47 28.96 -34.88 22.66
N LEU A 48 27.94 -34.70 23.51
CA LEU A 48 26.89 -33.71 23.31
C LEU A 48 27.56 -32.34 23.04
N PRO A 49 27.11 -31.56 22.04
CA PRO A 49 27.61 -30.21 21.88
C PRO A 49 27.12 -29.39 23.07
N SER A 50 28.05 -29.03 23.95
CA SER A 50 27.83 -28.02 24.98
C SER A 50 27.41 -26.73 24.30
N LYS A 51 26.23 -26.22 24.66
CA LYS A 51 25.78 -24.87 24.26
C LYS A 51 26.89 -23.86 24.58
N PRO A 52 27.20 -22.91 23.70
CA PRO A 52 28.22 -21.92 23.99
C PRO A 52 27.77 -21.09 25.19
N ARG A 53 28.63 -21.02 26.22
CA ARG A 53 28.37 -20.42 27.55
C ARG A 53 27.83 -18.97 27.50
N GLY A 54 28.06 -18.25 26.40
CA GLY A 54 27.55 -16.89 26.17
C GLY A 54 26.06 -16.80 25.80
N ASP A 55 25.44 -17.90 25.33
CA ASP A 55 24.01 -17.90 25.03
C ASP A 55 23.16 -17.99 26.30
N GLU A 56 23.58 -18.81 27.27
CA GLU A 56 22.89 -18.97 28.55
C GLU A 56 22.91 -17.68 29.39
N GLU A 57 24.04 -16.97 29.41
CA GLU A 57 24.16 -15.69 30.12
C GLU A 57 23.26 -14.62 29.51
N TRP A 58 23.20 -14.54 28.17
CA TRP A 58 22.33 -13.60 27.49
C TRP A 58 20.84 -13.95 27.65
N ILE A 59 20.48 -15.23 27.57
CA ILE A 59 19.09 -15.68 27.85
C ILE A 59 18.68 -15.22 29.25
N ARG A 60 19.54 -15.42 30.26
CA ARG A 60 19.28 -14.98 31.63
C ARG A 60 19.12 -13.46 31.75
N GLU A 61 19.90 -12.68 30.99
CA GLU A 61 19.75 -11.22 30.96
C GLU A 61 18.40 -10.79 30.36
N VAL A 62 17.98 -11.44 29.27
CA VAL A 62 16.68 -11.20 28.65
C VAL A 62 15.53 -11.59 29.59
N GLU A 63 15.63 -12.74 30.27
CA GLU A 63 14.68 -13.16 31.30
C GLU A 63 14.60 -12.16 32.46
N ASN A 64 15.73 -11.58 32.87
CA ASN A 64 15.75 -10.54 33.90
C ASN A 64 15.07 -9.24 33.43
N LYS A 65 15.26 -8.84 32.16
CA LYS A 65 14.55 -7.69 31.55
C LYS A 65 13.04 -7.93 31.54
N MET A 66 12.61 -9.13 31.13
CA MET A 66 11.22 -9.55 31.17
C MET A 66 10.62 -9.49 32.58
N CYS A 67 11.31 -10.06 33.58
CA CYS A 67 10.86 -10.01 34.97
C CYS A 67 10.72 -8.57 35.48
N ARG A 68 11.68 -7.69 35.17
CA ARG A 68 11.62 -6.26 35.54
C ARG A 68 10.44 -5.57 34.89
N ALA A 69 10.25 -5.71 33.58
CA ALA A 69 9.13 -5.10 32.87
C ALA A 69 7.78 -5.57 33.42
N LEU A 70 7.65 -6.86 33.74
CA LEU A 70 6.44 -7.41 34.34
C LEU A 70 6.20 -6.82 35.74
N LEU A 71 7.22 -6.77 36.59
CA LEU A 71 7.13 -6.17 37.92
C LEU A 71 6.75 -4.69 37.86
N ASP A 72 7.40 -3.91 37.00
CA ASP A 72 7.12 -2.48 36.83
C ASP A 72 5.69 -2.25 36.31
N SER A 73 5.19 -3.14 35.43
CA SER A 73 3.80 -3.10 34.97
C SER A 73 2.78 -3.44 36.08
N MET A 74 3.14 -4.33 37.01
CA MET A 74 2.31 -4.68 38.18
C MET A 74 2.35 -3.61 39.28
N LEU A 75 3.43 -2.84 39.34
CA LEU A 75 3.62 -1.73 40.30
C LEU A 75 2.95 -0.43 39.85
N TRP A 76 2.41 -0.36 38.63
CA TRP A 76 1.63 0.78 38.17
C TRP A 76 0.36 0.94 39.01
N PRO A 77 0.09 2.11 39.63
CA PRO A 77 -1.07 2.26 40.49
C PRO A 77 -2.36 2.07 39.67
N PHE A 78 -3.12 1.02 40.01
CA PHE A 78 -4.49 0.84 39.56
C PHE A 78 -5.32 2.05 39.99
N GLN A 79 -5.52 3.03 39.11
CA GLN A 79 -6.67 3.91 39.21
C GLN A 79 -7.89 3.08 38.80
N SER A 80 -8.64 2.59 39.80
CA SER A 80 -9.83 1.76 39.63
C SER A 80 -10.90 2.45 38.77
N PRO A 81 -11.34 1.85 37.64
CA PRO A 81 -12.66 2.12 37.11
C PRO A 81 -13.65 1.12 37.74
N ASP A 82 -14.66 1.67 38.41
CA ASP A 82 -15.97 1.11 38.82
C ASP A 82 -16.19 -0.41 38.65
N GLU A 83 -16.48 -1.09 39.77
CA GLU A 83 -16.44 -2.56 40.00
C GLU A 83 -17.54 -3.39 39.29
N ARG A 84 -17.80 -3.21 37.99
CA ARG A 84 -18.79 -4.05 37.27
C ARG A 84 -18.37 -4.61 35.91
N GLU A 85 -17.08 -4.88 35.69
CA GLU A 85 -16.63 -5.63 34.50
C GLU A 85 -15.59 -6.70 34.84
N THR A 86 -16.03 -7.97 34.80
CA THR A 86 -15.21 -9.17 35.00
C THR A 86 -14.15 -9.35 33.90
N THR A 87 -12.89 -9.17 34.31
CA THR A 87 -11.65 -9.91 34.01
C THR A 87 -11.49 -10.62 32.65
N ILE A 88 -11.01 -9.86 31.66
CA ILE A 88 -9.99 -10.28 30.67
C ILE A 88 -8.97 -9.14 30.67
N CYS A 89 -7.66 -9.43 30.73
CA CYS A 89 -6.58 -8.44 30.82
C CYS A 89 -6.85 -7.20 29.95
N LYS A 90 -7.35 -6.12 30.59
CA LYS A 90 -7.42 -4.79 30.00
C LYS A 90 -6.00 -4.25 30.01
N PHE A 91 -5.25 -4.52 28.95
CA PHE A 91 -4.19 -3.59 28.57
C PHE A 91 -4.86 -2.24 28.34
N THR A 92 -4.73 -1.33 29.30
CA THR A 92 -5.26 0.02 29.18
C THR A 92 -4.32 0.78 28.26
N LEU A 93 -4.40 0.51 26.94
CA LEU A 93 -3.82 1.39 25.93
C LEU A 93 -4.48 2.76 26.16
N GLY A 94 -3.67 3.74 26.58
CA GLY A 94 -4.14 4.98 27.20
C GLY A 94 -5.18 5.75 26.39
N LYS A 95 -5.93 6.63 27.08
CA LYS A 95 -6.95 7.53 26.50
C LYS A 95 -6.41 8.58 25.51
N GLU A 96 -5.11 8.57 25.18
CA GLU A 96 -4.47 9.57 24.31
C GLU A 96 -4.52 9.23 22.81
N ILE A 97 -4.99 8.03 22.45
CA ILE A 97 -5.09 7.47 21.08
C ILE A 97 -6.34 8.03 20.36
N SER A 98 -6.56 9.34 20.37
CA SER A 98 -7.80 9.94 19.82
C SER A 98 -7.60 11.25 19.05
N ARG A 99 -6.38 11.55 18.61
CA ARG A 99 -6.14 12.74 17.76
C ARG A 99 -6.20 12.36 16.28
N PRO A 100 -7.14 12.93 15.49
CA PRO A 100 -7.21 12.72 14.04
C PRO A 100 -5.88 13.09 13.37
N ARG A 101 -5.45 12.30 12.36
CA ARG A 101 -4.26 12.60 11.55
C ARG A 101 -4.58 13.76 10.60
N PHE A 102 -4.17 14.97 10.95
CA PHE A 102 -4.14 16.13 10.04
C PHE A 102 -2.68 16.44 9.71
N ALA A 103 -2.12 15.74 8.72
CA ALA A 103 -0.68 15.72 8.50
C ALA A 103 -0.16 16.89 7.64
N THR A 104 0.90 17.55 8.12
CA THR A 104 1.88 18.28 7.29
C THR A 104 2.90 17.30 6.67
N ILE A 105 3.69 17.73 5.67
CA ILE A 105 4.57 16.83 4.88
C ILE A 105 5.56 16.02 5.74
N GLY A 106 6.01 16.54 6.90
CA GLY A 106 6.93 15.83 7.80
C GLY A 106 6.28 14.75 8.69
N GLU A 107 4.95 14.72 8.80
CA GLU A 107 4.23 13.77 9.68
C GLU A 107 3.95 12.41 9.01
N PHE A 108 4.31 12.24 7.73
CA PHE A 108 4.02 11.01 7.00
C PHE A 108 4.98 9.85 7.30
N SER A 109 6.10 10.14 7.95
CA SER A 109 7.15 9.17 8.27
C SER A 109 7.32 8.91 9.76
N GLN A 110 6.52 9.52 10.65
CA GLN A 110 6.70 9.36 12.10
C GLN A 110 5.65 8.42 12.70
N PRO A 111 6.05 7.33 13.40
CA PRO A 111 5.14 6.51 14.18
C PRO A 111 4.59 7.30 15.38
N ARG A 112 3.34 7.01 15.77
CA ARG A 112 2.66 7.72 16.88
C ARG A 112 2.41 6.82 18.08
N VAL A 113 2.08 5.57 17.80
CA VAL A 113 1.70 4.54 18.77
C VAL A 113 2.85 3.59 19.03
N VAL A 114 3.53 3.10 18.00
CA VAL A 114 4.59 2.09 18.18
C VAL A 114 5.71 2.20 17.16
N THR A 115 6.95 2.17 17.66
CA THR A 115 8.16 2.05 16.84
C THR A 115 8.46 0.59 16.54
N ILE A 116 8.90 0.29 15.33
CA ILE A 116 9.26 -1.04 14.83
C ILE A 116 10.54 -0.89 14.02
N GLY A 117 11.50 -1.75 14.30
CA GLY A 117 12.80 -1.69 13.67
C GLY A 117 13.65 -0.51 14.16
N PRO A 118 14.73 -0.21 13.43
CA PRO A 118 15.84 0.57 13.98
C PRO A 118 15.67 2.09 13.87
N PHE A 119 14.95 2.61 12.87
CA PHE A 119 15.06 4.02 12.49
C PHE A 119 14.35 4.98 13.47
N HIS A 120 13.17 4.59 13.97
CA HIS A 120 12.39 5.43 14.89
C HIS A 120 12.59 5.11 16.36
N ARG A 121 13.57 4.25 16.71
CA ARG A 121 13.65 3.66 18.05
C ARG A 121 13.87 4.67 19.19
N GLN A 122 14.48 5.82 18.88
CA GLN A 122 14.72 6.90 19.84
C GLN A 122 13.52 7.83 20.01
N GLU A 123 12.47 7.68 19.21
CA GLU A 123 11.27 8.50 19.26
C GLU A 123 10.34 8.04 20.37
N SER A 124 9.73 9.00 21.08
CA SER A 124 8.74 8.71 22.11
C SER A 124 7.41 8.33 21.45
N THR A 125 6.98 7.08 21.63
CA THR A 125 5.66 6.60 21.20
C THR A 125 4.82 6.13 22.38
N SER A 126 3.52 5.91 22.16
CA SER A 126 2.60 5.49 23.22
C SER A 126 2.94 4.11 23.79
N ILE A 127 3.51 3.23 22.96
CA ILE A 127 3.92 1.87 23.32
C ILE A 127 5.44 1.84 23.50
N SER A 128 5.89 1.72 24.75
CA SER A 128 7.31 1.62 25.07
C SER A 128 7.85 0.20 24.86
N ASP A 129 9.18 0.09 24.80
CA ASP A 129 9.85 -1.21 24.77
C ASP A 129 9.55 -2.05 26.02
N ASP A 130 9.38 -1.43 27.20
CA ASP A 130 8.97 -2.13 28.42
C ASP A 130 7.60 -2.78 28.26
N GLN A 131 6.66 -2.11 27.59
CA GLN A 131 5.35 -2.70 27.31
C GLN A 131 5.44 -3.84 26.29
N LYS A 132 6.36 -3.77 25.32
CA LYS A 132 6.63 -4.90 24.43
C LYS A 132 7.26 -6.08 25.19
N TRP A 133 8.09 -5.84 26.20
CA TRP A 133 8.65 -6.91 27.04
C TRP A 133 7.57 -7.64 27.85
N VAL A 134 6.56 -6.89 28.31
CA VAL A 134 5.36 -7.49 28.91
C VAL A 134 4.65 -8.39 27.90
N ILE A 135 4.53 -7.98 26.64
CA ILE A 135 3.96 -8.82 25.56
C ILE A 135 4.78 -10.10 25.34
N VAL A 136 6.11 -10.03 25.38
CA VAL A 136 6.98 -11.23 25.33
C VAL A 136 6.64 -12.19 26.47
N CYS A 137 6.47 -11.68 27.70
CA CYS A 137 6.06 -12.50 28.85
C CYS A 137 4.73 -13.20 28.60
N PHE A 138 3.73 -12.47 28.11
CA PHE A 138 2.40 -13.02 27.82
C PHE A 138 2.45 -14.07 26.71
N MET A 139 3.18 -13.82 25.62
CA MET A 139 3.29 -14.77 24.51
C MET A 139 4.02 -16.05 24.93
N ASN A 140 5.04 -15.95 25.79
CA ASN A 140 5.72 -17.14 26.31
C ASN A 140 4.82 -17.95 27.24
N LEU A 141 4.11 -17.28 28.15
CA LEU A 141 3.26 -17.93 29.15
C LEU A 141 1.98 -18.52 28.55
N LEU A 142 1.32 -17.79 27.65
CA LEU A 142 -0.01 -18.14 27.12
C LEU A 142 0.05 -18.87 25.79
N CYS A 143 1.02 -18.55 24.92
CA CYS A 143 1.15 -19.15 23.60
C CYS A 143 2.28 -20.19 23.52
N GLY A 144 3.05 -20.37 24.61
CA GLY A 144 4.10 -21.38 24.69
C GLY A 144 5.30 -21.09 23.80
N LEU A 145 5.57 -19.83 23.43
CA LEU A 145 6.83 -19.49 22.77
C LEU A 145 7.99 -19.75 23.73
N ASP A 146 8.91 -20.60 23.29
CA ASP A 146 10.17 -20.82 23.99
C ASP A 146 11.12 -19.66 23.67
N LEU A 147 11.23 -18.72 24.61
CA LEU A 147 12.13 -17.57 24.54
C LEU A 147 13.55 -17.96 24.14
N ALA A 148 14.10 -19.00 24.78
CA ALA A 148 15.48 -19.41 24.56
C ALA A 148 15.67 -19.87 23.12
N ARG A 149 14.70 -20.63 22.58
CA ARG A 149 14.71 -21.06 21.19
C ARG A 149 14.52 -19.90 20.22
N CYS A 150 13.60 -18.97 20.50
CA CYS A 150 13.41 -17.77 19.69
C CYS A 150 14.66 -16.89 19.65
N LEU A 151 15.35 -16.73 20.79
CA LEU A 151 16.59 -15.97 20.90
C LEU A 151 17.71 -16.57 20.05
N VAL A 152 17.88 -17.90 20.07
CA VAL A 152 18.89 -18.59 19.24
C VAL A 152 18.61 -18.38 17.75
N LYS A 153 17.37 -18.60 17.30
CA LYS A 153 16.97 -18.33 15.91
C LYS A 153 17.22 -16.89 15.50
N MET A 154 16.93 -15.95 16.41
CA MET A 154 17.10 -14.53 16.12
C MET A 154 18.58 -14.16 15.99
N LYS A 155 19.47 -14.80 16.76
CA LYS A 155 20.93 -14.69 16.59
C LYS A 155 21.41 -15.26 15.26
N GLU A 156 20.82 -16.35 14.78
CA GLU A 156 21.19 -16.94 13.49
C GLU A 156 20.81 -16.02 12.31
N GLU A 157 19.65 -15.37 12.41
CA GLU A 157 19.12 -14.51 11.35
C GLU A 157 19.58 -13.04 11.45
N VAL A 158 20.15 -12.60 12.57
CA VAL A 158 20.46 -11.18 12.85
C VAL A 158 21.31 -10.53 11.76
N LYS A 159 22.33 -11.23 11.25
CA LYS A 159 23.23 -10.67 10.24
C LYS A 159 22.52 -10.43 8.92
N LYS A 160 21.68 -11.37 8.52
CA LYS A 160 20.86 -11.26 7.30
C LYS A 160 19.81 -10.17 7.46
N ALA A 161 19.18 -10.07 8.64
CA ALA A 161 18.22 -9.01 8.94
C ALA A 161 18.90 -7.64 8.92
N ARG A 162 20.09 -7.50 9.51
CA ARG A 162 20.87 -6.26 9.48
C ARG A 162 21.27 -5.85 8.07
N ASN A 163 21.71 -6.81 7.25
CA ASN A 163 22.01 -6.58 5.83
C ASN A 163 20.79 -6.17 5.01
N SER A 164 19.58 -6.33 5.57
CA SER A 164 18.37 -5.81 4.94
C SER A 164 18.25 -4.31 5.06
N TYR A 165 19.17 -3.59 5.71
CA TYR A 165 19.15 -2.13 5.88
C TYR A 165 20.44 -1.53 5.30
N SER A 166 20.37 -0.47 4.48
CA SER A 166 21.59 0.14 3.90
C SER A 166 22.23 1.21 4.78
N ASP A 167 21.50 1.80 5.73
CA ASP A 167 21.94 3.02 6.45
C ASP A 167 22.24 2.82 7.94
N LEU A 168 22.28 1.58 8.43
CA LEU A 168 22.54 1.30 9.85
C LEU A 168 23.94 1.70 10.31
N ASP A 169 24.92 1.72 9.39
CA ASP A 169 26.31 2.00 9.71
C ASP A 169 26.69 3.48 9.48
N ILE A 170 25.74 4.34 9.09
CA ILE A 170 25.94 5.79 8.99
C ILE A 170 25.99 6.39 10.41
N SER A 171 26.94 7.28 10.67
CA SER A 171 27.20 7.85 12.01
C SER A 171 25.99 8.52 12.67
N GLN A 172 25.05 9.04 11.85
CA GLN A 172 23.80 9.71 12.23
C GLN A 172 22.60 8.77 12.38
N SER A 173 22.74 7.46 12.13
CA SER A 173 21.66 6.49 12.32
C SER A 173 21.30 6.33 13.80
N SER A 174 20.01 6.45 14.10
CA SER A 174 19.43 6.26 15.43
C SER A 174 19.32 4.80 15.86
N GLY A 175 19.62 3.86 14.97
CA GLY A 175 19.45 2.43 15.17
C GLY A 175 20.49 1.78 16.09
N PRO A 176 20.20 0.57 16.64
CA PRO A 176 21.16 -0.16 17.45
C PRO A 176 22.42 -0.52 16.66
N LYS A 177 23.58 -0.04 17.13
CA LYS A 177 24.87 -0.24 16.43
C LYS A 177 25.46 -1.62 16.70
N ASP A 178 25.28 -2.16 17.91
CA ASP A 178 25.76 -3.49 18.27
C ASP A 178 24.74 -4.60 17.91
N TYR A 179 25.27 -5.78 17.61
CA TYR A 179 24.45 -6.94 17.22
C TYR A 179 23.52 -7.41 18.33
N THR A 180 23.89 -7.26 19.61
CA THR A 180 23.07 -7.73 20.73
C THR A 180 21.80 -6.89 20.84
N SER A 181 21.94 -5.56 20.90
CA SER A 181 20.79 -4.64 20.94
C SER A 181 19.93 -4.74 19.69
N PHE A 182 20.54 -4.96 18.51
CA PHE A 182 19.78 -5.19 17.28
C PHE A 182 19.00 -6.52 17.31
N THR A 183 19.59 -7.58 17.86
CA THR A 183 18.89 -8.87 18.03
C THR A 183 17.73 -8.75 19.01
N GLU A 184 17.93 -8.04 20.13
CA GLU A 184 16.87 -7.76 21.10
C GLU A 184 15.73 -6.94 20.47
N MET A 185 16.05 -5.93 19.67
CA MET A 185 15.06 -5.15 18.92
C MET A 185 14.23 -6.04 17.99
N LEU A 186 14.88 -6.87 17.16
CA LEU A 186 14.19 -7.80 16.25
C LEU A 186 13.28 -8.76 17.01
N LEU A 187 13.76 -9.34 18.10
CA LEU A 187 12.95 -10.22 18.95
C LEU A 187 11.72 -9.47 19.47
N LEU A 188 11.94 -8.32 20.11
CA LEU A 188 10.88 -7.56 20.78
C LEU A 188 9.78 -7.11 19.80
N ASP A 189 10.19 -6.59 18.65
CA ASP A 189 9.27 -6.09 17.64
C ASP A 189 8.55 -7.22 16.91
N SER A 190 9.23 -8.35 16.68
CA SER A 190 8.58 -9.53 16.10
C SER A 190 7.53 -10.12 17.03
N TYR A 191 7.82 -10.22 18.32
CA TYR A 191 6.83 -10.65 19.33
C TYR A 191 5.64 -9.70 19.40
N PHE A 192 5.90 -8.39 19.38
CA PHE A 192 4.85 -7.38 19.35
C PHE A 192 3.95 -7.55 18.11
N ILE A 193 4.54 -7.63 16.93
CA ILE A 193 3.79 -7.81 15.68
C ILE A 193 2.98 -9.11 15.74
N LEU A 194 3.58 -10.23 16.12
CA LEU A 194 2.89 -11.51 16.26
C LEU A 194 1.71 -11.43 17.22
N PHE A 195 1.89 -10.79 18.37
CA PHE A 195 0.82 -10.58 19.34
C PHE A 195 -0.33 -9.76 18.73
N ILE A 196 -0.04 -8.62 18.10
CA ILE A 196 -1.06 -7.76 17.49
C ILE A 196 -1.81 -8.46 16.34
N LEU A 197 -1.11 -9.26 15.53
CA LEU A 197 -1.70 -9.98 14.41
C LEU A 197 -2.58 -11.15 14.85
N THR A 198 -2.22 -11.82 15.95
CA THR A 198 -2.89 -13.08 16.38
C THR A 198 -3.94 -12.86 17.46
N VAL A 199 -3.78 -11.83 18.31
CA VAL A 199 -4.70 -11.52 19.40
C VAL A 199 -5.73 -10.49 18.95
N LYS A 200 -7.02 -10.82 19.07
CA LYS A 200 -8.13 -9.91 18.75
C LYS A 200 -8.19 -8.75 19.74
N ILE A 201 -7.56 -7.63 19.38
CA ILE A 201 -7.65 -6.37 20.13
C ILE A 201 -8.90 -5.59 19.68
N ARG A 202 -9.51 -4.79 20.57
CA ARG A 202 -10.65 -3.92 20.22
C ARG A 202 -10.29 -2.99 19.05
N LYS A 203 -11.27 -2.71 18.17
CA LYS A 203 -11.07 -2.04 16.86
C LYS A 203 -10.26 -0.73 16.86
N ARG A 204 -10.45 0.18 17.83
CA ARG A 204 -9.85 1.52 17.77
C ARG A 204 -8.32 1.57 17.95
N PRO A 205 -7.71 0.94 18.97
CA PRO A 205 -6.26 0.89 19.07
C PRO A 205 -5.60 0.10 17.93
N ALA A 206 -6.31 -0.86 17.34
CA ALA A 206 -5.78 -1.68 16.24
C ALA A 206 -5.54 -0.85 14.96
N ASP A 207 -6.44 0.07 14.61
CA ASP A 207 -6.27 0.89 13.40
C ASP A 207 -5.04 1.82 13.51
N GLU A 208 -4.79 2.46 14.67
CA GLU A 208 -3.62 3.34 14.81
C GLU A 208 -2.29 2.56 14.80
N ILE A 209 -2.24 1.38 15.44
CA ILE A 209 -1.11 0.46 15.34
C ILE A 209 -0.91 0.02 13.89
N ALA A 210 -2.00 -0.34 13.19
CA ALA A 210 -1.93 -0.74 11.79
C ALA A 210 -1.34 0.34 10.89
N LEU A 211 -1.66 1.61 11.12
CA LEU A 211 -1.06 2.72 10.38
C LEU A 211 0.45 2.79 10.63
N ASP A 212 0.91 2.63 11.87
CA ASP A 212 2.34 2.66 12.18
C ASP A 212 3.10 1.44 11.62
N LEU A 213 2.45 0.27 11.56
CA LEU A 213 2.97 -0.93 10.90
C LEU A 213 3.01 -0.83 9.36
N LEU A 214 2.50 0.27 8.79
CA LEU A 214 2.52 0.55 7.35
C LEU A 214 3.39 1.78 7.00
N ILE A 215 4.21 2.27 7.93
CA ILE A 215 5.25 3.26 7.63
C ILE A 215 6.46 2.53 7.02
N LEU A 216 6.99 3.05 5.92
CA LEU A 216 8.11 2.45 5.20
C LEU A 216 9.36 2.26 6.09
N ASP A 217 9.71 3.29 6.85
CA ASP A 217 10.91 3.30 7.71
C ASP A 217 10.65 2.69 9.12
N ASN A 218 9.42 2.19 9.37
CA ASN A 218 9.03 1.54 10.62
C ASN A 218 8.78 0.04 10.40
N GLN A 219 9.72 -0.64 9.74
CA GLN A 219 9.59 -2.04 9.34
C GLN A 219 10.73 -2.91 9.86
N ILE A 220 10.43 -4.20 9.99
CA ILE A 220 11.42 -5.28 10.08
C ILE A 220 11.25 -6.25 8.90
N PRO A 221 12.30 -6.97 8.48
CA PRO A 221 12.18 -7.92 7.39
C PRO A 221 11.15 -9.02 7.72
N PHE A 222 10.25 -9.31 6.79
CA PHE A 222 9.13 -10.22 7.02
C PHE A 222 9.58 -11.62 7.46
N PHE A 223 10.69 -12.11 6.91
CA PHE A 223 11.24 -13.43 7.23
C PHE A 223 11.61 -13.59 8.72
N VAL A 224 11.91 -12.50 9.43
CA VAL A 224 12.19 -12.49 10.86
C VAL A 224 10.94 -12.87 11.65
N ILE A 225 9.79 -12.32 11.23
CA ILE A 225 8.48 -12.60 11.82
C ILE A 225 8.08 -14.05 11.49
N GLU A 226 8.31 -14.48 10.25
CA GLU A 226 8.04 -15.87 9.82
C GLU A 226 8.82 -16.89 10.65
N GLU A 227 10.09 -16.60 10.98
CA GLU A 227 10.93 -17.52 11.74
C GLU A 227 10.44 -17.74 13.18
N LEU A 228 9.93 -16.68 13.82
CA LEU A 228 9.27 -16.79 15.12
C LEU A 228 7.87 -17.40 15.01
N PHE A 229 7.14 -17.11 13.95
CA PHE A 229 5.81 -17.66 13.72
C PHE A 229 5.81 -19.19 13.63
N LYS A 230 6.89 -19.81 13.12
CA LYS A 230 7.03 -21.28 13.08
C LYS A 230 6.96 -21.95 14.45
N GLU A 231 7.26 -21.22 15.52
CA GLU A 231 7.14 -21.72 16.90
C GLU A 231 5.70 -21.65 17.43
N LEU A 232 4.85 -20.83 16.80
CA LEU A 232 3.42 -20.76 17.08
C LEU A 232 2.69 -21.92 16.40
N LYS A 233 1.99 -22.74 17.18
CA LYS A 233 1.10 -23.79 16.66
C LYS A 233 -0.28 -23.20 16.36
N LEU A 234 -0.35 -22.32 15.36
CA LEU A 234 -1.59 -21.68 14.94
C LEU A 234 -2.19 -22.33 13.68
N ASP A 235 -3.50 -22.18 13.53
CA ASP A 235 -4.29 -22.90 12.52
C ASP A 235 -4.24 -22.27 11.11
N LYS A 236 -3.71 -21.04 11.01
CA LYS A 236 -3.64 -20.26 9.76
C LYS A 236 -2.21 -19.81 9.46
N PRO A 237 -1.83 -19.60 8.20
CA PRO A 237 -0.54 -19.00 7.87
C PRO A 237 -0.45 -17.55 8.36
N LEU A 238 0.75 -17.09 8.68
CA LEU A 238 1.03 -15.70 9.12
C LEU A 238 0.42 -14.65 8.17
N LEU A 239 0.44 -14.92 6.86
CA LEU A 239 -0.09 -13.99 5.87
C LEU A 239 -1.59 -13.72 6.05
N GLU A 240 -2.37 -14.75 6.37
CA GLU A 240 -3.81 -14.58 6.58
C GLU A 240 -4.07 -13.70 7.80
N TYR A 241 -3.33 -13.90 8.90
CA TYR A 241 -3.42 -13.01 10.07
C TYR A 241 -3.08 -11.56 9.73
N ALA A 242 -2.02 -11.34 8.95
CA ALA A 242 -1.63 -10.01 8.52
C ALA A 242 -2.68 -9.35 7.60
N LEU A 243 -3.22 -10.09 6.63
CA LEU A 243 -4.26 -9.58 5.72
C LEU A 243 -5.57 -9.28 6.44
N GLU A 244 -5.99 -10.13 7.37
CA GLU A 244 -7.16 -9.90 8.24
C GLU A 244 -6.95 -8.66 9.12
N PHE A 245 -5.76 -8.49 9.69
CA PHE A 245 -5.44 -7.33 10.51
C PHE A 245 -5.56 -6.00 9.75
N PHE A 246 -5.17 -5.98 8.48
CA PHE A 246 -5.27 -4.79 7.63
C PHE A 246 -6.58 -4.66 6.83
N GLU A 247 -7.58 -5.52 7.04
CA GLU A 247 -8.80 -5.57 6.23
C GLU A 247 -9.60 -4.25 6.27
N THR A 248 -9.59 -3.57 7.42
CA THR A 248 -10.32 -2.31 7.64
C THR A 248 -9.62 -1.09 7.03
N ILE A 249 -8.32 -1.21 6.75
CA ILE A 249 -7.50 -0.12 6.22
C ILE A 249 -7.76 0.02 4.71
N HIS A 250 -7.92 1.27 4.27
CA HIS A 250 -8.19 1.60 2.88
C HIS A 250 -6.89 2.07 2.18
N PRO A 251 -6.66 1.69 0.91
CA PRO A 251 -7.54 0.92 0.02
C PRO A 251 -7.75 -0.53 0.48
N ARG A 252 -8.95 -1.09 0.26
CA ARG A 252 -9.31 -2.42 0.75
C ARG A 252 -8.59 -3.51 -0.02
N SER A 253 -8.38 -4.65 0.60
CA SER A 253 -7.92 -5.82 -0.15
C SER A 253 -9.01 -6.27 -1.13
N THR A 254 -8.58 -6.68 -2.31
CA THR A 254 -9.36 -7.43 -3.30
C THR A 254 -8.95 -8.90 -3.34
N ARG A 255 -7.98 -9.29 -2.51
CA ARG A 255 -7.50 -10.66 -2.36
C ARG A 255 -8.10 -11.26 -1.10
N HIS A 256 -8.47 -12.54 -1.17
CA HIS A 256 -9.04 -13.29 -0.05
C HIS A 256 -8.12 -14.41 0.46
N GLY A 257 -6.84 -14.39 0.07
CA GLY A 257 -5.83 -15.37 0.49
C GLY A 257 -4.59 -15.36 -0.41
N ILE A 258 -3.70 -16.31 -0.14
CA ILE A 258 -2.53 -16.63 -0.98
C ILE A 258 -2.99 -17.48 -2.16
N ASP A 259 -2.50 -17.15 -3.35
CA ASP A 259 -2.64 -17.98 -4.55
C ASP A 259 -1.27 -18.18 -5.24
N GLN A 260 -1.30 -18.89 -6.36
CA GLN A 260 -0.13 -19.17 -7.21
C GLN A 260 0.55 -17.90 -7.78
N HIS A 261 -0.08 -16.73 -7.67
CA HIS A 261 0.45 -15.44 -8.13
C HIS A 261 1.08 -14.62 -6.99
N SER A 262 1.13 -15.20 -5.79
CA SER A 262 1.81 -14.58 -4.64
C SER A 262 3.33 -14.58 -4.86
N PRO A 263 4.04 -13.51 -4.50
CA PRO A 263 5.49 -13.46 -4.56
C PRO A 263 6.08 -14.53 -3.63
N PRO A 264 7.26 -15.08 -3.97
CA PRO A 264 7.88 -16.15 -3.19
C PRO A 264 8.28 -15.71 -1.78
N LYS A 265 8.54 -14.41 -1.58
CA LYS A 265 8.90 -13.79 -0.31
C LYS A 265 8.35 -12.37 -0.26
N PHE A 266 7.87 -11.96 0.91
CA PHE A 266 7.55 -10.57 1.21
C PHE A 266 8.74 -9.87 1.89
N LEU A 267 8.94 -8.59 1.60
CA LEU A 267 10.01 -7.81 2.20
C LEU A 267 9.69 -7.44 3.65
N HIS A 268 8.48 -6.94 3.88
CA HIS A 268 7.97 -6.49 5.18
C HIS A 268 6.43 -6.35 5.10
N LEU A 269 5.78 -5.87 6.18
CA LEU A 269 4.30 -5.78 6.24
C LEU A 269 3.71 -4.79 5.23
N LEU A 270 4.37 -3.64 5.02
CA LEU A 270 3.93 -2.67 3.99
C LEU A 270 3.97 -3.27 2.57
N ASP A 271 4.96 -4.11 2.25
CA ASP A 271 5.03 -4.82 0.96
C ASP A 271 3.86 -5.82 0.79
N LEU A 272 3.54 -6.59 1.82
CA LEU A 272 2.36 -7.45 1.83
C LEU A 272 1.06 -6.64 1.66
N PHE A 273 0.94 -5.53 2.37
CA PHE A 273 -0.21 -4.64 2.24
C PHE A 273 -0.31 -4.11 0.81
N HIS A 274 0.79 -3.63 0.22
CA HIS A 274 0.83 -3.19 -1.18
C HIS A 274 0.36 -4.28 -2.15
N TRP A 275 0.99 -5.46 -2.12
CA TRP A 275 0.68 -6.58 -3.02
C TRP A 275 -0.81 -6.97 -3.02
N SER A 276 -1.44 -6.92 -1.84
CA SER A 276 -2.83 -7.30 -1.66
C SER A 276 -3.85 -6.24 -2.11
N ARG A 277 -3.39 -5.08 -2.59
CA ARG A 277 -4.22 -3.99 -3.12
C ARG A 277 -3.96 -3.68 -4.60
N VAL A 278 -2.81 -4.06 -5.14
CA VAL A 278 -2.41 -3.78 -6.53
C VAL A 278 -2.76 -4.95 -7.48
N PRO A 279 -2.98 -4.68 -8.77
CA PRO A 279 -3.29 -5.73 -9.74
C PRO A 279 -2.05 -6.56 -10.06
N GLU A 280 -2.27 -7.82 -10.42
CA GLU A 280 -1.20 -8.72 -10.86
C GLU A 280 -0.63 -8.30 -12.21
N ASN A 281 0.69 -8.43 -12.36
CA ASN A 281 1.40 -8.31 -13.64
C ASN A 281 1.13 -7.00 -14.40
N LYS A 282 0.82 -5.93 -13.66
CA LYS A 282 0.51 -4.61 -14.18
C LYS A 282 1.35 -3.56 -13.49
N TYR A 283 1.58 -2.45 -14.19
CA TYR A 283 2.39 -1.32 -13.75
C TYR A 283 3.83 -1.71 -13.40
N ILE A 284 4.33 -2.82 -13.94
CA ILE A 284 5.71 -3.28 -13.77
C ILE A 284 6.60 -2.45 -14.69
N GLU A 285 7.76 -2.03 -14.20
CA GLU A 285 8.76 -1.41 -15.07
C GLU A 285 9.30 -2.45 -16.06
N PRO A 286 9.39 -2.13 -17.36
CA PRO A 286 10.05 -3.03 -18.29
C PRO A 286 11.51 -3.21 -17.82
N ILE A 287 11.95 -4.46 -17.69
CA ILE A 287 13.35 -4.81 -17.43
C ILE A 287 14.14 -4.42 -18.69
N ILE A 288 14.40 -3.13 -18.87
CA ILE A 288 15.23 -2.66 -19.97
C ILE A 288 16.67 -2.81 -19.49
N SER A 289 17.28 -3.91 -19.92
CA SER A 289 18.73 -4.03 -19.97
C SER A 289 19.29 -2.77 -20.61
N SER A 290 20.23 -2.14 -19.91
CA SER A 290 21.01 -1.00 -20.35
C SER A 290 21.59 -1.18 -21.76
N SER A 291 20.83 -0.76 -22.78
CA SER A 291 21.36 -0.48 -24.12
C SER A 291 20.51 0.57 -24.83
N SER A 292 21.08 1.77 -24.84
CA SER A 292 20.80 2.94 -25.68
C SER A 292 19.79 2.79 -26.84
N LYS A 293 18.73 3.60 -26.78
CA LYS A 293 18.42 4.69 -27.74
C LYS A 293 17.12 5.40 -27.30
N GLN A 294 17.15 6.74 -27.37
CA GLN A 294 16.06 7.69 -27.07
C GLN A 294 15.77 7.98 -25.59
N LEU A 295 16.82 8.47 -24.94
CA LEU A 295 16.72 9.53 -23.94
C LEU A 295 16.26 10.83 -24.64
N ASP A 296 14.99 10.91 -25.07
CA ASP A 296 14.41 12.13 -25.67
C ASP A 296 12.89 12.30 -25.42
N SER A 297 12.31 11.58 -24.45
CA SER A 297 10.96 11.91 -23.95
C SER A 297 10.82 11.70 -22.45
N ILE A 298 11.73 12.29 -21.67
CA ILE A 298 11.48 12.56 -20.24
C ILE A 298 10.53 13.74 -20.17
N TYR A 299 9.27 13.54 -20.57
CA TYR A 299 8.22 14.54 -20.40
C TYR A 299 6.93 13.83 -20.03
N TRP A 300 6.51 14.15 -18.81
CA TRP A 300 5.17 14.14 -18.21
C TRP A 300 4.08 13.28 -18.84
N ALA A 301 3.23 12.69 -17.99
CA ALA A 301 1.92 12.22 -18.42
C ALA A 301 1.30 13.29 -19.34
N PRO A 302 1.01 12.97 -20.62
CA PRO A 302 0.48 13.96 -21.54
C PRO A 302 -0.74 14.60 -20.89
N TYR A 303 -0.86 15.93 -20.94
CA TYR A 303 -1.95 16.69 -20.32
C TYR A 303 -3.26 15.95 -20.56
N THR A 304 -3.74 15.24 -19.54
CA THR A 304 -4.95 14.46 -19.65
C THR A 304 -6.06 15.37 -19.17
N PRO A 305 -7.12 15.58 -19.99
CA PRO A 305 -8.21 16.46 -19.63
C PRO A 305 -8.83 16.05 -18.29
N ASN A 306 -9.37 17.04 -17.56
CA ASN A 306 -10.06 16.77 -16.30
C ASN A 306 -11.37 15.98 -16.52
N ALA A 307 -11.98 15.52 -15.44
CA ALA A 307 -13.14 14.64 -15.54
C ALA A 307 -14.31 15.28 -16.29
N MET A 308 -14.52 16.59 -16.12
CA MET A 308 -15.55 17.32 -16.86
C MET A 308 -15.24 17.45 -18.36
N GLU A 309 -14.00 17.77 -18.74
CA GLU A 309 -13.58 17.81 -20.15
C GLU A 309 -13.69 16.43 -20.83
N LEU A 310 -13.34 15.36 -20.12
CA LEU A 310 -13.50 14.00 -20.63
C LEU A 310 -14.98 13.64 -20.82
N ARG A 311 -15.86 14.11 -19.93
CA ARG A 311 -17.31 13.92 -20.07
C ARG A 311 -17.84 14.60 -21.33
N GLU A 312 -17.32 15.78 -21.68
CA GLU A 312 -17.69 16.52 -22.90
C GLU A 312 -17.30 15.79 -24.19
N SER A 313 -16.32 14.91 -24.15
CA SER A 313 -15.90 14.08 -25.29
C SER A 313 -16.46 12.64 -25.25
N ALA A 314 -17.67 12.47 -24.72
CA ALA A 314 -18.36 11.18 -24.61
C ALA A 314 -17.58 10.11 -23.80
N THR A 315 -16.84 10.53 -22.78
CA THR A 315 -16.24 9.62 -21.79
C THR A 315 -17.14 9.50 -20.57
N MET A 316 -17.44 8.28 -20.16
CA MET A 316 -18.20 7.99 -18.95
C MET A 316 -17.27 7.46 -17.85
N PHE A 317 -17.50 7.93 -16.63
CA PHE A 317 -16.87 7.39 -15.43
C PHE A 317 -17.81 6.36 -14.81
N GLU A 318 -17.33 5.12 -14.65
CA GLU A 318 -18.08 4.02 -14.07
C GLU A 318 -17.32 3.43 -12.87
N LYS A 319 -18.05 3.13 -11.79
CA LYS A 319 -17.51 2.36 -10.67
C LYS A 319 -17.23 0.94 -11.13
N LYS A 320 -16.00 0.47 -10.94
CA LYS A 320 -15.58 -0.88 -11.28
C LYS A 320 -16.18 -1.89 -10.28
N THR A 321 -17.04 -2.81 -10.74
CA THR A 321 -17.79 -3.74 -9.87
C THR A 321 -17.07 -5.06 -9.58
N SER A 322 -16.11 -5.44 -10.42
CA SER A 322 -15.38 -6.71 -10.31
C SER A 322 -13.90 -6.45 -10.56
N SER A 323 -13.18 -5.87 -9.60
CA SER A 323 -11.74 -5.65 -9.73
C SER A 323 -10.96 -6.59 -8.82
N SER A 324 -9.92 -7.20 -9.38
CA SER A 324 -8.87 -7.90 -8.64
C SER A 324 -7.92 -6.94 -7.89
N SER A 325 -8.14 -5.62 -7.99
CA SER A 325 -7.35 -4.56 -7.34
C SER A 325 -8.20 -3.35 -6.98
N SER A 326 -7.87 -2.71 -5.86
CA SER A 326 -8.48 -1.45 -5.41
C SER A 326 -7.91 -0.20 -6.08
N LEU A 327 -6.88 -0.33 -6.93
CA LEU A 327 -6.16 0.79 -7.55
C LEU A 327 -6.03 0.66 -9.09
N ASP A 328 -6.57 -0.40 -9.70
CA ASP A 328 -6.48 -0.63 -11.15
C ASP A 328 -7.55 0.15 -11.93
N ILE A 329 -7.14 1.21 -12.62
CA ILE A 329 -7.98 1.99 -13.55
C ILE A 329 -7.87 1.39 -14.95
N THR A 330 -9.00 1.23 -15.64
CA THR A 330 -9.03 0.71 -17.02
C THR A 330 -9.88 1.59 -17.92
N PHE A 331 -9.46 1.71 -19.19
CA PHE A 331 -10.23 2.37 -20.22
C PHE A 331 -10.72 1.35 -21.26
N ARG A 332 -12.00 1.44 -21.63
CA ARG A 332 -12.58 0.60 -22.69
C ARG A 332 -13.55 1.39 -23.56
N ARG A 333 -13.67 0.99 -24.82
CA ARG A 333 -14.71 1.50 -25.72
C ARG A 333 -15.89 0.53 -25.70
N ARG A 334 -17.11 1.02 -25.47
CA ARG A 334 -18.30 0.14 -25.45
C ARG A 334 -18.57 -0.41 -26.86
N TRP A 335 -18.65 -1.74 -26.99
CA TRP A 335 -18.81 -2.42 -28.28
C TRP A 335 -20.08 -2.00 -29.04
N LEU A 336 -21.20 -1.81 -28.34
CA LEU A 336 -22.48 -1.38 -28.92
C LEU A 336 -22.50 0.11 -29.33
N LYS A 337 -21.50 0.89 -28.90
CA LYS A 337 -21.35 2.33 -29.20
C LYS A 337 -19.86 2.69 -29.20
N ARG A 338 -19.15 2.43 -30.32
CA ARG A 338 -17.70 2.76 -30.50
C ARG A 338 -17.31 4.21 -30.15
N ILE A 339 -18.31 5.08 -29.98
CA ILE A 339 -18.22 6.51 -29.70
C ILE A 339 -18.15 6.80 -28.20
N ILE A 340 -18.58 5.88 -27.32
CA ILE A 340 -18.55 6.08 -25.87
C ILE A 340 -17.33 5.37 -25.27
N GLY A 341 -16.45 6.18 -24.69
CA GLY A 341 -15.33 5.72 -23.87
C GLY A 341 -15.81 5.51 -22.44
N VAL A 342 -15.30 4.49 -21.76
CA VAL A 342 -15.61 4.24 -20.35
C VAL A 342 -14.31 4.13 -19.58
N LEU A 343 -14.16 4.99 -18.57
CA LEU A 343 -13.16 4.89 -17.52
C LEU A 343 -13.77 4.12 -16.35
N ASP A 344 -13.36 2.87 -16.20
CA ASP A 344 -13.70 2.07 -15.04
C ASP A 344 -12.68 2.36 -13.94
N ILE A 345 -13.15 2.98 -12.86
CA ILE A 345 -12.34 3.35 -11.70
C ILE A 345 -12.84 2.58 -10.48
N PRO A 346 -11.96 1.93 -9.70
CA PRO A 346 -12.34 1.31 -8.43
C PRO A 346 -12.97 2.33 -7.48
N GLU A 347 -13.89 1.87 -6.65
CA GLU A 347 -14.40 2.71 -5.56
C GLU A 347 -13.30 3.01 -4.56
N LEU A 348 -13.09 4.29 -4.31
CA LEU A 348 -12.07 4.79 -3.40
C LEU A 348 -12.71 5.46 -2.20
N HIS A 349 -12.51 4.85 -1.04
CA HIS A 349 -12.83 5.45 0.26
C HIS A 349 -11.63 6.22 0.80
N ILE A 350 -11.78 7.53 0.87
CA ILE A 350 -10.80 8.44 1.48
C ILE A 350 -11.18 8.71 2.94
N ARG A 351 -10.26 8.35 3.83
CA ARG A 351 -10.28 8.58 5.28
C ARG A 351 -9.22 9.62 5.66
N ASP A 352 -9.23 10.07 6.91
CA ASP A 352 -8.24 11.02 7.44
C ASP A 352 -6.80 10.49 7.28
N TYR A 353 -6.59 9.18 7.45
CA TYR A 353 -5.29 8.54 7.28
C TYR A 353 -4.93 8.24 5.82
N SER A 354 -5.81 8.44 4.84
CA SER A 354 -5.54 8.00 3.46
C SER A 354 -4.32 8.69 2.87
N SER A 355 -4.13 9.99 3.14
CA SER A 355 -2.93 10.72 2.68
C SER A 355 -1.64 10.05 3.15
N PHE A 356 -1.66 9.52 4.37
CA PHE A 356 -0.51 8.88 5.00
C PHE A 356 -0.21 7.51 4.38
N ILE A 357 -1.26 6.70 4.15
CA ILE A 357 -1.10 5.39 3.49
C ILE A 357 -0.62 5.55 2.05
N PHE A 358 -1.21 6.46 1.28
CA PHE A 358 -0.77 6.72 -0.10
C PHE A 358 0.68 7.21 -0.16
N HIS A 359 1.12 8.03 0.80
CA HIS A 359 2.50 8.50 0.85
C HIS A 359 3.48 7.34 1.04
N ASN A 360 3.27 6.48 2.04
CA ASN A 360 4.13 5.33 2.32
C ASN A 360 4.12 4.30 1.18
N LEU A 361 2.97 4.07 0.55
CA LEU A 361 2.88 3.21 -0.64
C LEU A 361 3.64 3.78 -1.83
N ILE A 362 3.54 5.09 -2.10
CA ILE A 362 4.30 5.73 -3.18
C ILE A 362 5.79 5.65 -2.90
N ALA A 363 6.23 5.97 -1.68
CA ALA A 363 7.63 5.88 -1.28
C ALA A 363 8.17 4.44 -1.49
N PHE A 364 7.41 3.44 -1.06
CA PHE A 364 7.72 2.03 -1.31
C PHE A 364 7.86 1.70 -2.81
N GLU A 365 6.91 2.13 -3.65
CA GLU A 365 6.94 1.91 -5.10
C GLU A 365 8.08 2.65 -5.82
N MET A 366 8.54 3.78 -5.29
CA MET A 366 9.70 4.50 -5.83
C MET A 366 11.00 3.75 -5.57
N GLN A 367 11.09 3.05 -4.43
CA GLN A 367 12.27 2.28 -4.04
C GLN A 367 12.26 0.84 -4.57
N SER A 368 11.08 0.24 -4.77
CA SER A 368 10.91 -1.15 -5.23
C SER A 368 10.39 -1.23 -6.66
N SER A 369 11.28 -1.47 -7.63
CA SER A 369 10.91 -1.63 -9.04
C SER A 369 10.19 -2.95 -9.34
N SER A 370 10.37 -3.99 -8.51
CA SER A 370 9.87 -5.34 -8.75
C SER A 370 8.39 -5.54 -8.38
N ARG A 371 7.80 -4.65 -7.56
CA ARG A 371 6.39 -4.75 -7.12
C ARG A 371 5.39 -3.94 -7.94
N GLY A 372 5.88 -3.17 -8.91
CA GLY A 372 5.07 -2.35 -9.81
C GLY A 372 4.60 -1.04 -9.18
N ARG A 373 4.39 -0.03 -10.01
CA ARG A 373 4.12 1.37 -9.64
C ARG A 373 2.64 1.74 -9.76
N CYS A 374 1.77 0.90 -9.19
CA CYS A 374 0.32 1.04 -9.33
C CYS A 374 -0.25 2.24 -8.58
N THR A 375 0.17 2.45 -7.33
CA THR A 375 -0.25 3.56 -6.47
C THR A 375 0.19 4.90 -7.04
N VAL A 376 1.40 4.95 -7.59
CA VAL A 376 1.95 6.09 -8.35
C VAL A 376 1.09 6.39 -9.57
N ALA A 377 0.83 5.38 -10.42
CA ALA A 377 0.01 5.52 -11.62
C ALA A 377 -1.42 5.97 -11.30
N PHE A 378 -2.01 5.36 -10.26
CA PHE A 378 -3.33 5.73 -9.76
C PHE A 378 -3.36 7.19 -9.30
N SER A 379 -2.38 7.61 -8.50
CA SER A 379 -2.30 8.98 -7.98
C SER A 379 -2.14 10.01 -9.11
N ALA A 380 -1.35 9.69 -10.13
CA ALA A 380 -1.18 10.53 -11.32
C ALA A 380 -2.48 10.66 -12.13
N LEU A 381 -3.20 9.55 -12.37
CA LEU A 381 -4.50 9.58 -13.06
C LEU A 381 -5.54 10.37 -12.28
N MET A 382 -5.64 10.13 -10.97
CA MET A 382 -6.57 10.85 -10.11
C MET A 382 -6.27 12.35 -10.07
N ARG A 383 -4.99 12.76 -10.08
CA ARG A 383 -4.58 14.16 -10.22
C ARG A 383 -5.01 14.77 -11.56
N ASN A 384 -4.94 14.01 -12.65
CA ASN A 384 -5.39 14.50 -13.95
C ASN A 384 -6.90 14.70 -13.98
N PHE A 385 -7.66 13.75 -13.41
CA PHE A 385 -9.12 13.80 -13.39
C PHE A 385 -9.68 14.85 -12.43
N LEU A 386 -9.03 15.08 -11.28
CA LEU A 386 -9.49 15.97 -10.22
C LEU A 386 -8.73 17.31 -10.25
N GLN A 387 -9.23 18.28 -11.01
CA GLN A 387 -8.63 19.62 -11.09
C GLN A 387 -9.54 20.71 -10.52
N ARG A 388 -10.85 20.50 -10.57
CA ARG A 388 -11.90 21.40 -10.09
C ARG A 388 -12.90 20.67 -9.20
N GLU A 389 -13.67 21.40 -8.40
CA GLU A 389 -14.65 20.77 -7.50
C GLU A 389 -15.76 20.05 -8.27
N GLU A 390 -16.08 20.49 -9.48
CA GLU A 390 -17.04 19.84 -10.38
C GLU A 390 -16.59 18.43 -10.76
N ASP A 391 -15.28 18.21 -10.93
CA ASP A 391 -14.71 16.90 -11.21
C ASP A 391 -14.94 15.94 -10.03
N VAL A 392 -14.69 16.44 -8.81
CA VAL A 392 -14.92 15.69 -7.57
C VAL A 392 -16.39 15.33 -7.43
N LYS A 393 -17.29 16.29 -7.66
CA LYS A 393 -18.74 16.09 -7.63
C LYS A 393 -19.19 15.04 -8.66
N LEU A 394 -18.62 15.06 -9.87
CA LEU A 394 -18.90 14.04 -10.89
C LEU A 394 -18.51 12.64 -10.39
N LEU A 395 -17.30 12.46 -9.87
CA LEU A 395 -16.83 11.16 -9.39
C LEU A 395 -17.61 10.68 -8.15
N ARG A 396 -18.01 11.58 -7.26
CA ARG A 396 -18.93 11.30 -6.13
C ARG A 396 -20.31 10.85 -6.61
N GLN A 397 -20.89 11.54 -7.58
CA GLN A 397 -22.18 11.15 -8.18
C GLN A 397 -22.14 9.76 -8.84
N ARG A 398 -20.97 9.35 -9.34
CA ARG A 398 -20.74 8.02 -9.91
C ARG A 398 -20.42 6.95 -8.86
N GLY A 399 -20.37 7.30 -7.58
CA GLY A 399 -20.01 6.39 -6.49
C GLY A 399 -18.56 5.91 -6.54
N ILE A 400 -17.69 6.61 -7.28
CA ILE A 400 -16.27 6.28 -7.43
C ILE A 400 -15.48 6.82 -6.24
N LEU A 401 -15.81 8.04 -5.79
CA LEU A 401 -15.09 8.68 -4.68
C LEU A 401 -16.02 8.83 -3.48
N VAL A 402 -15.65 8.23 -2.36
CA VAL A 402 -16.37 8.32 -1.09
C VAL A 402 -15.42 8.92 -0.06
N SER A 403 -15.76 10.08 0.50
CA SER A 403 -14.97 10.66 1.59
C SER A 403 -15.89 11.05 2.74
N SER A 404 -15.51 10.66 3.96
CA SER A 404 -16.27 10.98 5.18
C SER A 404 -15.85 12.30 5.84
N SER A 405 -14.72 12.87 5.44
CA SER A 405 -14.05 13.93 6.21
C SER A 405 -13.35 15.01 5.40
N MET A 406 -13.13 14.81 4.09
CA MET A 406 -12.46 15.80 3.24
C MET A 406 -13.46 16.55 2.33
N THR A 407 -13.26 17.86 2.22
CA THR A 407 -13.97 18.70 1.25
C THR A 407 -13.51 18.40 -0.18
N ASP A 408 -14.28 18.85 -1.17
CA ASP A 408 -13.93 18.66 -2.59
C ASP A 408 -12.55 19.28 -2.89
N ARG A 409 -12.29 20.48 -2.37
CA ARG A 409 -10.98 21.14 -2.49
C ARG A 409 -9.85 20.37 -1.82
N GLN A 410 -10.05 19.83 -0.62
CA GLN A 410 -9.04 19.03 0.07
C GLN A 410 -8.68 17.76 -0.69
N LEU A 411 -9.64 17.14 -1.40
CA LEU A 411 -9.39 15.97 -2.25
C LEU A 411 -8.55 16.33 -3.48
N ILE A 412 -8.82 17.46 -4.12
CA ILE A 412 -7.99 17.97 -5.22
C ILE A 412 -6.57 18.22 -4.73
N ASP A 413 -6.43 18.91 -3.60
CA ASP A 413 -5.13 19.22 -3.01
C ASP A 413 -4.37 17.95 -2.58
N LEU A 414 -5.08 16.92 -2.10
CA LEU A 414 -4.49 15.62 -1.77
C LEU A 414 -3.81 14.98 -2.97
N PHE A 415 -4.54 14.77 -4.07
CA PHE A 415 -3.95 14.14 -5.26
C PHE A 415 -2.92 15.03 -5.96
N ALA A 416 -3.05 16.36 -5.85
CA ALA A 416 -2.01 17.28 -6.28
C ALA A 416 -0.71 17.11 -5.50
N ARG A 417 -0.78 16.92 -4.17
CA ARG A 417 0.41 16.63 -3.36
C ARG A 417 0.98 15.25 -3.66
N LEU A 418 0.14 14.21 -3.75
CA LEU A 418 0.61 12.85 -4.04
C LEU A 418 1.31 12.76 -5.40
N SER A 419 0.76 13.42 -6.43
CA SER A 419 1.38 13.44 -7.76
C SER A 419 2.68 14.25 -7.82
N ARG A 420 2.96 15.14 -6.86
CA ARG A 420 4.27 15.83 -6.79
C ARG A 420 5.38 14.88 -6.36
N LEU A 421 5.06 13.89 -5.54
CA LEU A 421 6.02 12.85 -5.11
C LEU A 421 6.52 12.02 -6.29
N THR A 422 5.76 11.99 -7.38
CA THR A 422 6.07 11.21 -8.58
C THR A 422 6.78 12.03 -9.65
N GLU A 423 7.01 13.33 -9.41
CA GLU A 423 7.72 14.19 -10.35
C GLU A 423 9.16 13.67 -10.53
N ASN A 424 9.65 13.67 -11.77
CA ASN A 424 10.97 13.16 -12.18
C ASN A 424 11.17 11.64 -12.21
N HIS A 425 10.14 10.85 -11.91
CA HIS A 425 10.23 9.37 -11.96
C HIS A 425 9.64 8.81 -13.25
N GLN A 426 10.20 7.67 -13.70
CA GLN A 426 9.67 6.97 -14.86
C GLN A 426 8.29 6.38 -14.54
N MET A 427 7.32 6.69 -15.40
CA MET A 427 5.98 6.16 -15.26
C MET A 427 5.85 4.77 -15.90
N PRO A 428 5.02 3.87 -15.34
CA PRO A 428 4.80 2.56 -15.94
C PRO A 428 4.13 2.66 -17.32
N SER A 429 4.46 1.74 -18.23
CA SER A 429 3.94 1.71 -19.60
C SER A 429 2.41 1.58 -19.65
N ASP A 430 1.81 0.85 -18.70
CA ASP A 430 0.35 0.73 -18.58
C ASP A 430 -0.34 2.07 -18.34
N LEU A 431 0.27 2.95 -17.53
CA LEU A 431 -0.25 4.31 -17.34
C LEU A 431 -0.22 5.10 -18.65
N PHE A 432 0.91 5.04 -19.37
CA PHE A 432 1.05 5.69 -20.66
C PHE A 432 -0.01 5.19 -21.66
N ASN A 433 -0.24 3.88 -21.71
CA ASN A 433 -1.25 3.27 -22.58
C ASN A 433 -2.66 3.78 -22.25
N ILE A 434 -3.03 3.85 -20.97
CA ILE A 434 -4.33 4.37 -20.54
C ILE A 434 -4.47 5.84 -20.96
N CYS A 435 -3.49 6.69 -20.63
CA CYS A 435 -3.51 8.10 -20.98
C CYS A 435 -3.63 8.30 -22.50
N HIS A 436 -2.86 7.55 -23.29
CA HIS A 436 -2.91 7.61 -24.74
C HIS A 436 -4.28 7.20 -25.30
N GLN A 437 -4.88 6.12 -24.78
CA GLN A 437 -6.20 5.67 -25.20
C GLN A 437 -7.29 6.70 -24.87
N VAL A 438 -7.24 7.29 -23.68
CA VAL A 438 -8.16 8.34 -23.23
C VAL A 438 -8.01 9.60 -24.09
N LEU A 439 -6.79 10.04 -24.35
CA LEU A 439 -6.50 11.21 -25.18
C LEU A 439 -6.90 11.00 -26.64
N SER A 440 -6.59 9.83 -27.22
CA SER A 440 -7.01 9.47 -28.56
C SER A 440 -8.54 9.48 -28.69
N HIS A 441 -9.25 9.01 -27.65
CA HIS A 441 -10.70 9.08 -27.60
C HIS A 441 -11.22 10.51 -27.50
N HIS A 442 -10.63 11.31 -26.61
CA HIS A 442 -11.02 12.70 -26.37
C HIS A 442 -10.81 13.60 -27.60
N ASN A 443 -9.70 13.43 -28.29
CA ASN A 443 -9.33 14.25 -29.45
C ASN A 443 -10.02 13.83 -30.76
N HIS A 444 -10.77 12.73 -30.76
CA HIS A 444 -11.46 12.26 -31.95
C HIS A 444 -12.70 13.15 -32.24
N PRO A 445 -12.80 13.81 -33.41
CA PRO A 445 -13.85 14.81 -33.69
C PRO A 445 -15.29 14.27 -33.51
N VAL A 446 -15.53 13.02 -33.91
CA VAL A 446 -16.84 12.37 -33.74
C VAL A 446 -17.21 12.23 -32.26
N ASN A 447 -16.24 11.98 -31.38
CA ASN A 447 -16.50 11.78 -29.97
C ASN A 447 -16.77 13.12 -29.27
N GLN A 448 -16.05 14.17 -29.64
CA GLN A 448 -16.33 15.54 -29.19
C GLN A 448 -17.73 15.99 -29.63
N PHE A 449 -18.06 15.78 -30.91
CA PHE A 449 -19.38 16.11 -31.43
C PHE A 449 -20.47 15.31 -30.70
N CYS A 450 -20.34 13.99 -30.63
CA CYS A 450 -21.34 13.15 -29.95
C CYS A 450 -21.45 13.46 -28.46
N GLY A 451 -20.35 13.76 -27.77
CA GLY A 451 -20.37 14.15 -26.36
C GLY A 451 -21.13 15.47 -26.15
N SER A 452 -20.87 16.47 -27.00
CA SER A 452 -21.63 17.74 -26.98
C SER A 452 -23.12 17.52 -27.21
N VAL A 453 -23.50 16.63 -28.13
CA VAL A 453 -24.90 16.27 -28.43
C VAL A 453 -25.54 15.55 -27.24
N ILE A 454 -24.84 14.58 -26.64
CA ILE A 454 -25.34 13.82 -25.49
C ILE A 454 -25.64 14.75 -24.31
N ILE A 455 -24.70 15.65 -23.98
CA ILE A 455 -24.86 16.58 -22.85
C ILE A 455 -25.99 17.58 -23.12
N ARG A 456 -26.12 18.09 -24.35
CA ARG A 456 -27.09 19.14 -24.69
C ARG A 456 -28.51 18.63 -24.87
N TYR A 457 -28.69 17.48 -25.51
CA TYR A 457 -30.01 16.97 -25.90
C TYR A 457 -30.54 15.84 -25.02
N PHE A 458 -29.66 15.16 -24.26
CA PHE A 458 -30.05 14.07 -23.37
C PHE A 458 -29.63 14.31 -21.91
N PRO A 459 -29.89 15.50 -21.32
CA PRO A 459 -29.45 15.82 -19.96
C PRO A 459 -30.24 15.09 -18.86
N SER A 460 -31.47 14.67 -19.15
CA SER A 460 -32.34 13.99 -18.19
C SER A 460 -33.13 12.84 -18.84
N PRO A 461 -33.60 11.85 -18.04
CA PRO A 461 -34.41 10.75 -18.56
C PRO A 461 -35.71 11.22 -19.22
N LEU A 462 -36.34 12.27 -18.68
CA LEU A 462 -37.58 12.84 -19.23
C LEU A 462 -37.36 13.52 -20.58
N VAL A 463 -36.27 14.28 -20.73
CA VAL A 463 -35.91 14.90 -22.01
C VAL A 463 -35.55 13.84 -23.04
N THR A 464 -34.84 12.78 -22.61
CA THR A 464 -34.57 11.62 -23.46
C THR A 464 -35.86 10.99 -23.97
N LEU A 465 -36.83 10.76 -23.08
CA LEU A 465 -38.13 10.19 -23.46
C LEU A 465 -38.89 11.11 -24.42
N SER A 466 -38.91 12.43 -24.19
CA SER A 466 -39.59 13.37 -25.08
C SER A 466 -38.94 13.44 -26.46
N VAL A 467 -37.60 13.44 -26.53
CA VAL A 467 -36.86 13.43 -27.79
C VAL A 467 -37.10 12.12 -28.54
N SER A 468 -37.10 10.98 -27.84
CA SER A 468 -37.43 9.69 -28.44
C SER A 468 -38.86 9.64 -28.97
N ALA A 469 -39.85 10.13 -28.20
CA ALA A 469 -41.23 10.19 -28.64
C ALA A 469 -41.39 11.08 -29.88
N ALA A 470 -40.77 12.27 -29.89
CA ALA A 470 -40.78 13.16 -31.04
C ALA A 470 -40.14 12.53 -32.29
N ALA A 471 -39.02 11.82 -32.12
CA ALA A 471 -38.36 11.10 -33.22
C ALA A 471 -39.25 9.99 -33.79
N VAL A 472 -39.91 9.20 -32.94
CA VAL A 472 -40.86 8.17 -33.38
C VAL A 472 -42.04 8.79 -34.13
N LEU A 473 -42.63 9.85 -33.59
CA LEU A 473 -43.72 10.58 -34.25
C LEU A 473 -43.28 11.15 -35.61
N PHE A 474 -42.08 11.70 -35.69
CA PHE A 474 -41.52 12.21 -36.95
C PHE A 474 -41.36 11.11 -38.01
N VAL A 475 -40.81 9.95 -37.64
CA VAL A 475 -40.68 8.80 -38.55
C VAL A 475 -42.04 8.31 -39.02
N LEU A 476 -43.02 8.20 -38.12
CA LEU A 476 -44.39 7.82 -38.48
C LEU A 476 -45.02 8.82 -39.45
N SER A 477 -44.80 10.12 -39.22
CA SER A 477 -45.29 11.19 -40.08
C SER A 477 -44.66 11.15 -41.48
N LEU A 478 -43.35 10.89 -41.55
CA LEU A 478 -42.62 10.74 -42.81
C LEU A 478 -43.15 9.54 -43.60
N LEU A 479 -43.33 8.39 -42.94
CA LEU A 479 -43.90 7.19 -43.56
C LEU A 479 -45.32 7.46 -44.06
N GLN A 480 -46.17 8.09 -43.25
CA GLN A 480 -47.52 8.47 -43.66
C GLN A 480 -47.51 9.36 -44.90
N THR A 481 -46.60 10.33 -44.96
CA THR A 481 -46.45 11.24 -46.11
C THR A 481 -46.01 10.49 -47.37
N ILE A 482 -45.06 9.54 -47.24
CA ILE A 482 -44.60 8.70 -48.35
C ILE A 482 -45.75 7.83 -48.87
N TYR A 483 -46.50 7.17 -47.99
CA TYR A 483 -47.65 6.36 -48.38
C TYR A 483 -48.74 7.21 -49.06
N ALA A 484 -49.00 8.42 -48.56
CA ALA A 484 -49.95 9.34 -49.18
C ALA A 484 -49.52 9.76 -50.60
N MET A 485 -48.24 10.08 -50.81
CA MET A 485 -47.71 10.41 -52.14
C MET A 485 -47.77 9.22 -53.12
N ILE A 486 -47.42 8.01 -52.67
CA ILE A 486 -47.52 6.80 -53.49
C ILE A 486 -48.98 6.53 -53.88
N SER A 487 -49.91 6.66 -52.92
CA SER A 487 -51.34 6.49 -53.18
C SER A 487 -51.86 7.51 -54.20
N TYR A 488 -51.40 8.76 -54.15
CA TYR A 488 -51.80 9.81 -55.09
C TYR A 488 -51.33 9.49 -56.53
N HIS A 489 -50.12 8.98 -56.69
CA HIS A 489 -49.56 8.63 -58.00
C HIS A 489 -50.08 7.31 -58.58
N HIS A 490 -50.68 6.43 -57.79
CA HIS A 490 -51.33 5.21 -58.29
C HIS A 490 -52.81 5.38 -58.67
N LEU A 491 -53.42 6.52 -58.32
CA LEU A 491 -54.83 6.85 -58.55
C LEU A 491 -55.07 7.90 -59.65
N GLY A 492 -54.02 8.35 -60.34
CA GLY A 492 -54.08 9.15 -61.57
C GLY A 492 -53.43 8.40 -62.72
#